data_AF-A0A1E4HJB8-F1
#
_entry.id   AF-A0A1E4HJB8-F1
#
_cell.length_a   1.000
_cell.length_b   1.000
_cell.length_c   1.000
_cell.angle_alpha   90.00
_cell.angle_beta   90.00
_cell.angle_gamma   90.00
#
_symmetry.space_group_name_H-M   'P 1'
#
loop_
_entity.id
_entity.type
_entity.pdbx_description
1 polymer ?
#
loop_
_entity_poly.entity_id
_entity_poly.type
_entity_poly.pdbx_seq_one_letter_code
_entity_poly.pdbx_strand_id
1 'polypeptide(L)'
;MNAMPNRARGFSLLELMITITVMAILLAIAVPSFRDVIHRNQVSSASNALLASVNYARSEAITRGQLVSMCPGDKTSGCTSGGTVYDQGWIVYTYPAGAASANKAYAAASSILLRATDPQTNVSIQAKSGTIVTFGQQGQLKPSTPLVFATCYRSGSSGAGTITAKVPGVQLDVNGSGSVTTKSLTTGSCTPS
;
A
#
# COMPACT_ATOMS: atom_id res chain seq x y z
N MET A 1 4.14 -60.06 -42.45
CA MET A 1 4.76 -58.84 -41.88
C MET A 1 4.37 -58.79 -40.41
N ASN A 2 5.22 -59.29 -39.51
CA ASN A 2 4.89 -59.31 -38.08
C ASN A 2 5.25 -57.94 -37.48
N ALA A 3 4.24 -57.22 -37.03
CA ALA A 3 4.41 -56.00 -36.24
C ALA A 3 4.99 -56.37 -34.86
N MET A 4 6.11 -55.77 -34.48
CA MET A 4 6.67 -55.94 -33.14
C MET A 4 5.81 -55.18 -32.13
N PRO A 5 5.40 -55.82 -31.02
CA PRO A 5 4.64 -55.14 -29.98
C PRO A 5 5.51 -54.08 -29.30
N ASN A 6 5.03 -52.83 -29.34
CA ASN A 6 5.64 -51.70 -28.67
C ASN A 6 5.59 -51.95 -27.15
N ARG A 7 6.72 -52.30 -26.53
CA ARG A 7 6.80 -52.45 -25.07
C ARG A 7 6.53 -51.08 -24.44
N ALA A 8 5.37 -50.94 -23.80
CA ALA A 8 5.09 -49.81 -22.94
C ALA A 8 6.16 -49.75 -21.84
N ARG A 9 7.06 -48.76 -21.90
CA ARG A 9 8.04 -48.49 -20.86
C ARG A 9 7.31 -47.84 -19.68
N GLY A 10 6.94 -48.64 -18.69
CA GLY A 10 6.42 -48.15 -17.41
C GLY A 10 7.54 -47.65 -16.51
N PHE A 11 7.27 -46.62 -15.72
CA PHE A 11 8.17 -46.14 -14.67
C PHE A 11 8.34 -47.19 -13.57
N SER A 12 9.56 -47.32 -13.03
CA SER A 12 9.81 -48.16 -11.86
C SER A 12 9.18 -47.55 -10.60
N LEU A 13 8.68 -48.37 -9.67
CA LEU A 13 8.26 -47.89 -8.34
C LEU A 13 9.37 -47.10 -7.65
N LEU A 14 10.62 -47.52 -7.82
CA LEU A 14 11.78 -46.83 -7.28
C LEU A 14 11.99 -45.45 -7.94
N GLU A 15 11.75 -45.35 -9.24
CA GLU A 15 11.85 -44.09 -9.99
C GLU A 15 10.79 -43.09 -9.55
N LEU A 16 9.55 -43.56 -9.34
CA LEU A 16 8.50 -42.73 -8.75
C LEU A 16 8.90 -42.26 -7.34
N MET A 17 9.44 -43.14 -6.48
CA MET A 17 9.87 -42.75 -5.13
C MET A 17 11.00 -41.71 -5.15
N ILE A 18 11.97 -41.84 -6.05
CA ILE A 18 13.06 -40.86 -6.18
C ILE A 18 12.52 -39.53 -6.70
N THR A 19 11.68 -39.54 -7.73
CA THR A 19 11.12 -38.30 -8.31
C THR A 19 10.29 -37.51 -7.29
N ILE A 20 9.41 -38.17 -6.54
CA ILE A 20 8.63 -37.49 -5.49
C ILE A 20 9.52 -36.98 -4.35
N THR A 21 10.61 -37.70 -4.03
CA THR A 21 11.55 -37.28 -2.98
C THR A 21 12.30 -36.02 -3.39
N VAL A 22 12.84 -35.99 -4.62
CA VAL A 22 13.52 -34.81 -5.16
C VAL A 22 12.54 -33.64 -5.28
N MET A 23 11.32 -33.90 -5.77
CA MET A 23 10.27 -32.87 -5.87
C MET A 23 9.92 -32.28 -4.50
N ALA A 24 9.79 -33.10 -3.45
CA ALA A 24 9.51 -32.62 -2.09
C ALA A 24 10.62 -31.71 -1.55
N ILE A 25 11.89 -32.05 -1.79
CA ILE A 25 13.05 -31.23 -1.39
C ILE A 25 13.01 -29.87 -2.10
N LEU A 26 12.74 -29.85 -3.41
CA LEU A 26 12.65 -28.61 -4.19
C LEU A 26 11.50 -27.71 -3.68
N LEU A 27 10.33 -28.30 -3.42
CA LEU A 27 9.17 -27.57 -2.92
C LEU A 27 9.42 -26.95 -1.53
N ALA A 28 10.12 -27.67 -0.65
CA ALA A 28 10.45 -27.17 0.69
C ALA A 28 11.24 -25.84 0.65
N ILE A 29 12.08 -25.65 -0.37
CA ILE A 29 12.89 -24.44 -0.56
C ILE A 29 12.11 -23.37 -1.36
N ALA A 30 11.38 -23.79 -2.41
CA ALA A 30 10.70 -22.87 -3.32
C ALA A 30 9.50 -22.15 -2.66
N VAL A 31 8.68 -22.88 -1.89
CA VAL A 31 7.45 -22.34 -1.28
C VAL A 31 7.70 -21.12 -0.37
N PRO A 32 8.62 -21.17 0.62
CA PRO A 32 8.86 -20.00 1.47
C PRO A 32 9.39 -18.79 0.68
N SER A 33 10.25 -19.02 -0.32
CA SER A 33 10.76 -17.93 -1.17
C SER A 33 9.64 -17.27 -1.98
N PHE A 34 8.70 -18.05 -2.51
CA PHE A 34 7.56 -17.51 -3.26
C PHE A 34 6.62 -16.69 -2.37
N ARG A 35 6.40 -17.11 -1.11
CA ARG A 35 5.63 -16.35 -0.13
C ARG A 35 6.25 -14.97 0.13
N ASP A 36 7.57 -14.91 0.30
CA ASP A 36 8.27 -13.64 0.49
C ASP A 36 8.10 -12.69 -0.71
N VAL A 37 8.12 -13.22 -1.95
CA VAL A 37 7.87 -12.43 -3.17
C VAL A 37 6.45 -11.88 -3.19
N ILE A 38 5.45 -12.68 -2.84
CA ILE A 38 4.06 -12.23 -2.74
C ILE A 38 3.94 -11.10 -1.72
N HIS A 39 4.52 -11.25 -0.53
CA HIS A 39 4.45 -10.23 0.52
C HIS A 39 5.12 -8.93 0.09
N ARG A 40 6.28 -8.98 -0.59
CA ARG A 40 6.92 -7.79 -1.17
C ARG A 40 6.03 -7.09 -2.20
N ASN A 41 5.39 -7.87 -3.07
CA ASN A 41 4.49 -7.33 -4.08
C ASN A 41 3.27 -6.66 -3.45
N GLN A 42 2.72 -7.21 -2.37
CA GLN A 42 1.64 -6.58 -1.60
C GLN A 42 2.07 -5.24 -1.01
N VAL A 43 3.23 -5.18 -0.34
CA VAL A 43 3.79 -3.93 0.20
C VAL A 43 4.00 -2.90 -0.91
N SER A 44 4.67 -3.30 -2.00
CA SER A 44 4.94 -2.40 -3.13
C SER A 44 3.66 -1.89 -3.79
N SER A 45 2.67 -2.76 -4.01
CA SER A 45 1.38 -2.39 -4.59
C SER A 45 0.64 -1.38 -3.73
N ALA A 46 0.55 -1.63 -2.41
CA ALA A 46 -0.09 -0.73 -1.47
C ALA A 46 0.62 0.63 -1.38
N SER A 47 1.95 0.64 -1.33
CA SER A 47 2.74 1.89 -1.36
C SER A 47 2.56 2.67 -2.65
N ASN A 48 2.49 1.99 -3.80
CA ASN A 48 2.25 2.63 -5.09
C ASN A 48 0.82 3.20 -5.17
N ALA A 49 -0.18 2.52 -4.60
CA ALA A 49 -1.54 3.04 -4.51
C ALA A 49 -1.61 4.32 -3.65
N LEU A 50 -0.90 4.34 -2.52
CA LEU A 50 -0.77 5.51 -1.68
C LEU A 50 -0.08 6.66 -2.42
N LEU A 51 1.08 6.40 -3.03
CA LEU A 51 1.83 7.37 -3.84
C LEU A 51 0.98 7.97 -4.96
N ALA A 52 0.25 7.12 -5.68
CA ALA A 52 -0.65 7.56 -6.75
C ALA A 52 -1.76 8.47 -6.21
N SER A 53 -2.29 8.20 -5.01
CA SER A 53 -3.33 9.00 -4.39
C SER A 53 -2.82 10.35 -3.88
N VAL A 54 -1.62 10.38 -3.31
CA VAL A 54 -0.94 11.62 -2.91
C VAL A 54 -0.67 12.51 -4.13
N ASN A 55 -0.11 11.94 -5.20
CA ASN A 55 0.12 12.67 -6.45
C ASN A 55 -1.19 13.13 -7.09
N TYR A 56 -2.23 12.29 -7.08
CA TYR A 56 -3.56 12.66 -7.56
C TYR A 56 -4.13 13.86 -6.79
N ALA A 57 -4.11 13.82 -5.45
CA ALA A 57 -4.57 14.93 -4.62
C ALA A 57 -3.81 16.23 -4.91
N ARG A 58 -2.49 16.15 -5.09
CA ARG A 58 -1.65 17.29 -5.45
C ARG A 58 -2.01 17.87 -6.82
N SER A 59 -2.15 17.01 -7.83
CA SER A 59 -2.53 17.43 -9.19
C SER A 59 -3.92 18.06 -9.20
N GLU A 60 -4.91 17.48 -8.52
CA GLU A 60 -6.25 18.06 -8.42
C GLU A 60 -6.25 19.43 -7.73
N ALA A 61 -5.40 19.63 -6.71
CA ALA A 61 -5.26 20.94 -6.06
C ALA A 61 -4.78 22.03 -7.03
N ILE A 62 -3.79 21.68 -7.86
CA ILE A 62 -3.23 22.57 -8.89
C ILE A 62 -4.26 22.83 -9.99
N THR A 63 -4.82 21.78 -10.58
CA THR A 63 -5.75 21.88 -11.70
C THR A 63 -7.03 22.63 -11.34
N ARG A 64 -7.55 22.46 -10.13
CA ARG A 64 -8.76 23.14 -9.66
C ARG A 64 -8.47 24.54 -9.12
N GLY A 65 -7.22 24.87 -8.80
CA GLY A 65 -6.91 26.05 -8.02
C GLY A 65 -7.65 26.05 -6.67
N GLN A 66 -7.76 24.89 -6.02
CA GLN A 66 -8.47 24.72 -4.74
C GLN A 66 -7.66 23.87 -3.77
N LEU A 67 -8.04 23.91 -2.48
CA LEU A 67 -7.49 22.99 -1.50
C LEU A 67 -8.04 21.59 -1.76
N VAL A 68 -7.16 20.60 -1.84
CA VAL A 68 -7.54 19.19 -1.93
C VAL A 68 -6.92 18.46 -0.77
N SER A 69 -7.74 17.70 -0.06
CA SER A 69 -7.38 16.96 1.13
C SER A 69 -7.48 15.46 0.88
N MET A 70 -6.61 14.70 1.55
CA MET A 70 -6.64 13.26 1.62
C MET A 70 -6.58 12.82 3.09
N CYS A 71 -7.38 11.83 3.47
CA CYS A 71 -7.44 11.34 4.84
C CYS A 71 -7.83 9.85 4.89
N PRO A 72 -7.47 9.12 5.96
CA PRO A 72 -7.84 7.72 6.09
C PRO A 72 -9.31 7.61 6.46
N GLY A 73 -10.04 6.71 5.81
CA GLY A 73 -11.48 6.59 5.94
C GLY A 73 -12.14 6.06 4.68
N ASP A 74 -13.46 6.10 4.63
CA ASP A 74 -14.25 5.54 3.55
C ASP A 74 -15.28 6.55 3.00
N LYS A 75 -15.91 6.20 1.86
CA LYS A 75 -16.86 7.06 1.17
C LYS A 75 -18.13 7.36 1.99
N THR A 76 -18.52 6.43 2.85
CA THR A 76 -19.78 6.44 3.62
C THR A 76 -19.63 7.19 4.94
N SER A 77 -18.62 6.82 5.73
CA SER A 77 -18.35 7.40 7.04
C SER A 77 -17.45 8.65 6.98
N GLY A 78 -16.77 8.85 5.84
CA GLY A 78 -15.79 9.91 5.70
C GLY A 78 -14.50 9.57 6.43
N CYS A 79 -13.88 10.60 7.00
CA CYS A 79 -12.72 10.45 7.86
C CYS A 79 -12.84 11.38 9.06
N THR A 80 -12.21 11.02 10.17
CA THR A 80 -12.11 11.87 11.35
C THR A 80 -10.77 12.59 11.40
N SER A 81 -10.75 13.75 12.06
CA SER A 81 -9.49 14.39 12.42
C SER A 81 -8.80 13.53 13.48
N GLY A 82 -7.75 12.81 13.10
CA GLY A 82 -6.93 12.05 14.05
C GLY A 82 -6.32 10.80 13.44
N GLY A 83 -6.91 10.31 12.34
CA GLY A 83 -6.55 9.01 11.78
C GLY A 83 -5.12 8.98 11.24
N THR A 84 -4.37 7.97 11.65
CA THR A 84 -3.03 7.65 11.12
C THR A 84 -3.01 6.32 10.37
N VAL A 85 -4.11 5.56 10.40
CA VAL A 85 -4.21 4.20 9.82
C VAL A 85 -4.86 4.28 8.44
N TYR A 86 -4.06 4.15 7.39
CA TYR A 86 -4.50 4.23 5.99
C TYR A 86 -4.77 2.86 5.35
N ASP A 87 -4.40 1.75 5.99
CA ASP A 87 -4.66 0.42 5.44
C ASP A 87 -6.15 0.04 5.40
N GLN A 88 -7.01 0.77 6.11
CA GLN A 88 -8.47 0.62 6.04
C GLN A 88 -9.10 1.39 4.88
N GLY A 89 -8.29 2.00 4.02
CA GLY A 89 -8.75 2.85 2.93
C GLY A 89 -8.58 4.34 3.23
N TRP A 90 -8.72 5.14 2.19
CA TRP A 90 -8.61 6.58 2.27
C TRP A 90 -9.44 7.25 1.18
N ILE A 91 -9.77 8.51 1.43
CA ILE A 91 -10.52 9.34 0.51
C ILE A 91 -9.73 10.60 0.16
N VAL A 92 -9.95 11.09 -1.06
CA VAL A 92 -9.47 12.37 -1.58
C VAL A 92 -10.69 13.22 -1.88
N TYR A 93 -10.70 14.46 -1.41
CA TYR A 93 -11.84 15.36 -1.49
C TYR A 93 -11.40 16.82 -1.56
N THR A 94 -12.31 17.68 -1.99
CA THR A 94 -12.10 19.13 -2.01
C THR A 94 -13.23 19.85 -1.29
N TYR A 95 -13.03 21.13 -1.05
CA TYR A 95 -14.01 22.02 -0.43
C TYR A 95 -14.65 22.90 -1.51
N PRO A 96 -15.92 23.32 -1.33
CA PRO A 96 -16.57 24.30 -2.17
C PRO A 96 -15.72 25.56 -2.35
N ALA A 97 -15.85 26.22 -3.51
CA ALA A 97 -15.18 27.48 -3.76
C ALA A 97 -15.51 28.51 -2.67
N GLY A 98 -14.50 29.20 -2.15
CA GLY A 98 -14.64 30.17 -1.06
C GLY A 98 -14.60 29.59 0.36
N ALA A 99 -14.69 28.27 0.52
CA ALA A 99 -14.42 27.62 1.80
C ALA A 99 -12.90 27.48 2.01
N ALA A 100 -12.28 28.48 2.64
CA ALA A 100 -10.88 28.39 3.04
C ALA A 100 -10.75 27.44 4.23
N SER A 101 -10.53 26.14 3.98
CA SER A 101 -10.35 25.15 5.03
C SER A 101 -9.29 24.13 4.64
N ALA A 102 -8.10 24.25 5.22
CA ALA A 102 -7.09 23.19 5.17
C ALA A 102 -7.28 22.24 6.36
N ASN A 103 -6.98 20.96 6.17
CA ASN A 103 -6.94 19.95 7.23
C ASN A 103 -8.25 19.82 8.01
N LYS A 104 -9.39 19.92 7.33
CA LYS A 104 -10.71 19.64 7.91
C LYS A 104 -11.17 18.26 7.49
N ALA A 105 -11.69 17.50 8.44
CA ALA A 105 -12.28 16.19 8.18
C ALA A 105 -13.33 16.28 7.06
N TYR A 106 -13.45 15.23 6.26
CA TYR A 106 -14.48 15.14 5.24
C TYR A 106 -15.86 15.24 5.88
N ALA A 107 -16.68 16.15 5.37
CA ALA A 107 -18.07 16.28 5.76
C ALA A 107 -18.93 16.27 4.50
N ALA A 108 -19.79 15.26 4.34
CA ALA A 108 -20.58 15.06 3.11
C ALA A 108 -21.46 16.28 2.74
N ALA A 109 -21.87 17.09 3.72
CA ALA A 109 -22.67 18.29 3.49
C ALA A 109 -21.88 19.46 2.88
N SER A 110 -20.55 19.48 3.03
CA SER A 110 -19.71 20.63 2.70
C SER A 110 -18.41 20.26 1.98
N SER A 111 -18.23 19.00 1.60
CA SER A 111 -17.05 18.47 0.92
C SER A 111 -17.47 17.73 -0.34
N ILE A 112 -16.65 17.80 -1.38
CA ILE A 112 -16.87 17.08 -2.63
C ILE A 112 -15.87 15.93 -2.68
N LEU A 113 -16.37 14.69 -2.64
CA LEU A 113 -15.54 13.50 -2.77
C LEU A 113 -15.02 13.38 -4.21
N LEU A 114 -13.71 13.30 -4.37
CA LEU A 114 -13.04 13.14 -5.67
C LEU A 114 -12.66 11.67 -5.93
N ARG A 115 -12.15 10.99 -4.90
CA ARG A 115 -11.72 9.58 -5.00
C ARG A 115 -11.87 8.89 -3.66
N ALA A 116 -12.20 7.60 -3.68
CA ALA A 116 -12.09 6.70 -2.54
C ALA A 116 -11.23 5.50 -2.95
N THR A 117 -10.45 4.99 -2.01
CA THR A 117 -9.62 3.79 -2.18
C THR A 117 -10.03 2.76 -1.14
N ASP A 118 -10.26 1.53 -1.60
CA ASP A 118 -10.68 0.43 -0.75
C ASP A 118 -9.57 -0.02 0.22
N PRO A 119 -9.93 -0.71 1.32
CA PRO A 119 -8.99 -1.28 2.27
C PRO A 119 -7.91 -2.14 1.60
N GLN A 120 -6.68 -2.01 2.07
CA GLN A 120 -5.54 -2.79 1.59
C GLN A 120 -5.32 -3.99 2.52
N THR A 121 -5.41 -5.21 1.98
CA THR A 121 -5.25 -6.44 2.76
C THR A 121 -3.79 -6.85 2.89
N ASN A 122 -3.45 -7.56 3.97
CA ASN A 122 -2.12 -8.12 4.25
C ASN A 122 -0.99 -7.08 4.37
N VAL A 123 -1.35 -5.81 4.55
CA VAL A 123 -0.43 -4.70 4.76
C VAL A 123 -0.93 -3.80 5.88
N SER A 124 -0.01 -3.03 6.43
CA SER A 124 -0.28 -1.90 7.30
C SER A 124 0.23 -0.64 6.61
N ILE A 125 -0.53 0.45 6.70
CA ILE A 125 -0.13 1.76 6.18
C ILE A 125 -0.36 2.76 7.29
N GLN A 126 0.72 3.29 7.86
CA GLN A 126 0.66 4.18 9.02
C GLN A 126 1.29 5.53 8.67
N ALA A 127 0.64 6.63 9.08
CA ALA A 127 1.21 7.97 9.04
C ALA A 127 1.87 8.32 10.39
N LYS A 128 2.97 9.08 10.36
CA LYS A 128 3.70 9.52 11.57
C LYS A 128 2.92 10.54 12.39
N SER A 129 2.39 11.50 11.67
CA SER A 129 1.64 12.62 12.20
C SER A 129 0.84 13.22 11.04
N GLY A 130 -0.18 13.98 11.37
CA GLY A 130 -1.05 14.57 10.36
C GLY A 130 -2.20 13.64 10.01
N THR A 131 -3.39 14.15 10.23
CA THR A 131 -4.67 13.44 10.11
C THR A 131 -5.20 13.49 8.69
N ILE A 132 -4.77 14.53 7.97
CA ILE A 132 -5.27 14.95 6.68
C ILE A 132 -4.10 15.58 5.95
N VAL A 133 -3.79 15.05 4.78
CA VAL A 133 -2.83 15.63 3.85
C VAL A 133 -3.57 16.68 3.04
N THR A 134 -3.24 17.95 3.18
CA THR A 134 -3.88 19.01 2.36
C THR A 134 -2.86 19.65 1.43
N PHE A 135 -3.17 19.64 0.14
CA PHE A 135 -2.43 20.34 -0.89
C PHE A 135 -3.07 21.69 -1.23
N GLY A 136 -2.22 22.69 -1.43
CA GLY A 136 -2.58 24.01 -1.93
C GLY A 136 -2.59 24.11 -3.44
N GLN A 137 -3.02 25.26 -3.94
CA GLN A 137 -3.17 25.56 -5.38
C GLN A 137 -1.86 25.51 -6.18
N GLN A 138 -0.70 25.61 -5.51
CA GLN A 138 0.63 25.50 -6.13
C GLN A 138 1.25 24.11 -5.88
N GLY A 139 0.46 23.16 -5.35
CA GLY A 139 0.89 21.79 -5.07
C GLY A 139 1.70 21.62 -3.79
N GLN A 140 1.83 22.65 -2.96
CA GLN A 140 2.51 22.61 -1.66
C GLN A 140 1.63 22.02 -0.56
N LEU A 141 2.22 21.47 0.49
CA LEU A 141 1.47 21.05 1.68
C LEU A 141 0.98 22.27 2.48
N LYS A 142 -0.20 22.12 3.09
CA LYS A 142 -0.82 23.08 4.02
C LYS A 142 -1.19 22.39 5.33
N PRO A 143 -0.53 22.68 6.47
CA PRO A 143 0.70 23.48 6.59
C PRO A 143 1.85 22.78 5.86
N SER A 144 2.95 23.49 5.59
CA SER A 144 4.12 22.93 4.89
C SER A 144 4.97 21.99 5.76
N THR A 145 4.34 21.34 6.73
CA THR A 145 4.94 20.33 7.59
C THR A 145 5.11 19.03 6.80
N PRO A 146 6.30 18.43 6.78
CA PRO A 146 6.50 17.14 6.12
C PRO A 146 5.61 16.04 6.70
N LEU A 147 5.15 15.14 5.84
CA LEU A 147 4.34 13.99 6.18
C LEU A 147 5.08 12.72 5.82
N VAL A 148 4.96 11.70 6.67
CA VAL A 148 5.68 10.44 6.53
C VAL A 148 4.69 9.30 6.68
N PHE A 149 4.73 8.38 5.72
CA PHE A 149 3.96 7.14 5.73
C PHE A 149 4.91 5.95 5.74
N ALA A 150 4.58 4.91 6.51
CA ALA A 150 5.23 3.61 6.43
C ALA A 150 4.22 2.56 5.97
N THR A 151 4.56 1.83 4.92
CA THR A 151 3.83 0.65 4.46
C THR A 151 4.64 -0.60 4.79
N CYS A 152 4.00 -1.59 5.37
CA CYS A 152 4.63 -2.85 5.74
C CYS A 152 3.71 -4.04 5.55
N TYR A 153 4.31 -5.22 5.46
CA TYR A 153 3.54 -6.46 5.46
C TYR A 153 2.91 -6.70 6.84
N ARG A 154 1.69 -7.22 6.86
CA ARG A 154 0.96 -7.57 8.09
C ARG A 154 0.08 -8.79 7.85
N SER A 155 0.25 -9.84 8.64
CA SER A 155 -0.55 -11.07 8.53
C SER A 155 -1.88 -11.05 9.32
N GLY A 156 -2.04 -10.14 10.29
CA GLY A 156 -3.26 -9.98 11.08
C GLY A 156 -4.20 -8.91 10.52
N SER A 157 -5.29 -8.59 11.21
CA SER A 157 -6.24 -7.51 10.86
C SER A 157 -5.91 -6.15 11.48
N SER A 158 -5.00 -6.09 12.46
CA SER A 158 -4.58 -4.86 13.13
C SER A 158 -3.09 -4.85 13.51
N GLY A 159 -2.55 -3.68 13.81
CA GLY A 159 -1.16 -3.46 14.22
C GLY A 159 -0.27 -2.85 13.14
N ALA A 160 0.95 -2.46 13.51
CA ALA A 160 1.85 -1.72 12.63
C ALA A 160 2.40 -2.54 11.46
N GLY A 161 2.44 -3.87 11.55
CA GLY A 161 3.09 -4.75 10.56
C GLY A 161 4.55 -5.03 10.91
N THR A 162 5.23 -5.81 10.06
CA THR A 162 6.61 -6.27 10.28
C THR A 162 7.52 -5.93 9.11
N ILE A 163 8.79 -5.68 9.41
CA ILE A 163 9.89 -5.54 8.46
C ILE A 163 10.84 -6.71 8.66
N THR A 164 11.24 -7.35 7.56
CA THR A 164 12.30 -8.35 7.60
C THR A 164 13.27 -8.08 6.45
N ALA A 165 14.49 -8.63 6.52
CA ALA A 165 15.43 -8.56 5.40
C ALA A 165 14.84 -9.15 4.10
N LYS A 166 13.91 -10.12 4.22
CA LYS A 166 13.23 -10.73 3.08
C LYS A 166 11.93 -10.03 2.69
N VAL A 167 11.37 -9.14 3.48
CA VAL A 167 10.16 -8.38 3.14
C VAL A 167 10.36 -6.98 3.72
N PRO A 168 11.07 -6.11 3.00
CA PRO A 168 11.28 -4.74 3.45
C PRO A 168 9.95 -3.96 3.43
N GLY A 169 9.82 -3.01 4.35
CA GLY A 169 8.78 -1.99 4.27
C GLY A 169 9.15 -0.88 3.29
N VAL A 170 8.22 0.03 3.06
CA VAL A 170 8.43 1.24 2.24
C VAL A 170 8.00 2.45 3.04
N GLN A 171 8.88 3.44 3.15
CA GLN A 171 8.53 4.76 3.67
C GLN A 171 8.32 5.72 2.50
N LEU A 172 7.24 6.49 2.57
CA LEU A 172 6.90 7.57 1.66
C LEU A 172 6.96 8.88 2.44
N ASP A 173 7.82 9.79 2.00
CA ASP A 173 8.03 11.10 2.58
C ASP A 173 7.46 12.17 1.63
N VAL A 174 6.57 13.03 2.13
CA VAL A 174 6.04 14.19 1.41
C VAL A 174 6.59 15.44 2.09
N ASN A 175 7.39 16.24 1.38
CA ASN A 175 7.95 17.47 1.95
C ASN A 175 6.97 18.65 1.86
N GLY A 176 7.34 19.78 2.47
CA GLY A 176 6.48 20.98 2.50
C GLY A 176 6.10 21.55 1.13
N SER A 177 6.91 21.34 0.09
CA SER A 177 6.58 21.75 -1.29
C SER A 177 5.69 20.74 -2.03
N GLY A 178 5.34 19.63 -1.37
CA GLY A 178 4.52 18.56 -1.92
C GLY A 178 5.26 17.54 -2.77
N SER A 179 6.59 17.63 -2.84
CA SER A 179 7.41 16.60 -3.48
C SER A 179 7.39 15.30 -2.67
N VAL A 180 7.31 14.17 -3.36
CA VAL A 180 7.25 12.84 -2.74
C VAL A 180 8.52 12.07 -3.02
N THR A 181 9.08 11.43 -2.00
CA THR A 181 10.21 10.50 -2.11
C THR A 181 9.88 9.19 -1.42
N THR A 182 10.41 8.08 -1.91
CA THR A 182 10.24 6.76 -1.31
C THR A 182 11.57 6.16 -0.91
N LYS A 183 11.63 5.49 0.25
CA LYS A 183 12.82 4.74 0.69
C LYS A 183 12.42 3.37 1.24
N SER A 184 13.31 2.40 1.09
CA SER A 184 13.12 1.06 1.67
C SER A 184 13.40 1.08 3.17
N LEU A 185 12.56 0.37 3.94
CA LEU A 185 12.76 0.14 5.37
C LEU A 185 13.22 -1.31 5.57
N THR A 186 14.47 -1.50 6.02
CA THR A 186 15.08 -2.83 6.19
C THR A 186 15.23 -3.26 7.65
N THR A 187 15.09 -2.33 8.60
CA THR A 187 15.13 -2.57 10.05
C THR A 187 14.15 -1.64 10.77
N GLY A 188 13.71 -2.02 11.98
CA GLY A 188 12.84 -1.20 12.85
C GLY A 188 11.38 -1.64 12.92
N SER A 189 10.53 -0.78 13.49
CA SER A 189 9.07 -0.97 13.54
C SER A 189 8.40 -0.24 12.38
N CYS A 190 7.25 -0.75 11.95
CA CYS A 190 6.41 -0.13 10.91
C CYS A 190 5.60 1.08 11.40
N THR A 191 6.10 1.72 12.44
CA THR A 191 5.67 3.03 12.90
C THR A 191 6.63 4.03 12.28
N PRO A 192 6.16 4.93 11.41
CA PRO A 192 7.05 5.88 10.74
C PRO A 192 7.79 6.75 11.78
N SER A 193 9.10 6.90 11.58
CA SER A 193 10.04 7.50 12.53
C SER A 193 10.24 8.99 12.39
#